data_AF-A0A7I9WL88-F1
#
_entry.id   AF-A0A7I9WL88-F1
#
_cell.length_a   1.000
_cell.length_b   1.000
_cell.length_c   1.000
_cell.angle_alpha   90.00
_cell.angle_beta   90.00
_cell.angle_gamma   90.00
#
_symmetry.space_group_name_H-M   'P 1'
#
loop_
_entity.id
_entity.type
_entity.pdbx_description
1 polymer ?
#
loop_
_entity_poly.entity_id
_entity_poly.type
_entity_poly.pdbx_seq_one_letter_code
_entity_poly.pdbx_strand_id
1 'polypeptide(L)'
;MRKGFAVAEVQINEIDTPLHKLETVYRRSIESLRTASIQPSALRPILDAWLFTVEDDAQQQGVEVDVILERRLTEVAAHAPVFPMAIRAYRRMVAEGDNDGADGLVAWLGGQPHVAASVKRRAGIKGDLDHYLALGFLRGLLAVLADAGHPGLLLVLDEVETLQRVRSDARAKALNALRQLVDEVHDGHFPGLYLLITGTPAFFEGRQGIPLLPPLADRLHTEFAKDPRFDNPRAPQLRLTGFDQDRLIELGTRVRNLYIGGVPDPERVSRVADDAFVGRFAVAVAGELGGKVGIAPRLFLRKLVDVLDKIEQFADFDPYQDYEVRIAAAELSDSERAALAADDVPLDL
;
A
#
# COMPACT_ATOMS: atom_id res chain seq x y z
N MET A 1 -8.51 2.39 9.29
CA MET A 1 -9.60 1.52 9.83
C MET A 1 -10.57 2.19 10.79
N ARG A 2 -10.18 3.17 11.63
CA ARG A 2 -11.11 3.85 12.56
C ARG A 2 -12.36 4.48 11.90
N LYS A 3 -12.32 4.72 10.58
CA LYS A 3 -13.42 5.23 9.75
C LYS A 3 -14.25 4.13 9.06
N GLY A 4 -14.06 2.85 9.38
CA GLY A 4 -14.85 1.72 8.86
C GLY A 4 -14.44 1.17 7.49
N PHE A 5 -13.55 1.85 6.75
CA PHE A 5 -13.04 1.38 5.45
C PHE A 5 -12.34 0.01 5.56
N ALA A 6 -12.58 -0.83 4.57
CA ALA A 6 -11.69 -1.95 4.27
C ALA A 6 -10.36 -1.41 3.73
N VAL A 7 -9.28 -2.14 3.94
CA VAL A 7 -7.93 -1.74 3.53
C VAL A 7 -7.26 -2.90 2.81
N ALA A 8 -6.65 -2.60 1.67
CA ALA A 8 -5.75 -3.50 0.96
C ALA A 8 -4.46 -2.74 0.66
N GLU A 9 -3.33 -3.42 0.83
CA GLU A 9 -2.00 -2.88 0.61
C GLU A 9 -1.23 -3.82 -0.31
N VAL A 10 -0.70 -3.27 -1.40
CA VAL A 10 -0.12 -4.02 -2.49
C VAL A 10 1.22 -3.42 -2.84
N GLN A 11 2.29 -4.14 -2.51
CA GLN A 11 3.65 -3.79 -2.92
C GLN A 11 3.85 -4.16 -4.38
N ILE A 12 4.15 -3.15 -5.21
CA ILE A 12 4.42 -3.32 -6.64
C ILE A 12 5.86 -3.75 -6.83
N ASN A 13 6.06 -4.79 -7.63
CA ASN A 13 7.39 -5.21 -8.06
C ASN A 13 7.32 -5.95 -9.41
N GLU A 14 8.47 -6.19 -10.04
CA GLU A 14 8.54 -6.74 -11.39
C GLU A 14 8.03 -8.20 -11.50
N ILE A 15 8.23 -9.00 -10.46
CA ILE A 15 8.10 -10.46 -10.52
C ILE A 15 6.73 -10.91 -10.00
N ASP A 16 6.43 -10.53 -8.76
CA ASP A 16 5.29 -11.06 -8.01
C ASP A 16 4.02 -10.25 -8.20
N THR A 17 4.16 -8.94 -8.45
CA THR A 17 3.03 -8.01 -8.59
C THR A 17 3.27 -6.97 -9.70
N PRO A 18 3.46 -7.40 -10.96
CA PRO A 18 3.65 -6.46 -12.05
C PRO A 18 2.38 -5.65 -12.28
N LEU A 19 2.46 -4.33 -12.16
CA LEU A 19 1.30 -3.42 -12.25
C LEU A 19 0.50 -3.52 -13.57
N HIS A 20 1.15 -3.93 -14.66
CA HIS A 20 0.46 -4.15 -15.94
C HIS A 20 -0.40 -5.42 -15.99
N LYS A 21 -0.31 -6.31 -14.99
CA LYS A 21 -1.16 -7.49 -14.82
C LYS A 21 -2.19 -7.22 -13.72
N LEU A 22 -3.27 -6.55 -14.07
CA LEU A 22 -4.29 -6.11 -13.11
C LEU A 22 -4.95 -7.28 -12.37
N GLU A 23 -5.03 -8.47 -12.97
CA GLU A 23 -5.48 -9.69 -12.30
C GLU A 23 -4.58 -10.07 -11.12
N THR A 24 -3.27 -9.79 -11.22
CA THR A 24 -2.32 -10.03 -10.14
C THR A 24 -2.46 -8.97 -9.05
N VAL A 25 -2.63 -7.70 -9.43
CA VAL A 25 -2.86 -6.60 -8.49
C VAL A 25 -4.15 -6.82 -7.70
N TYR A 26 -5.23 -7.22 -8.37
CA TYR A 26 -6.49 -7.58 -7.72
C TYR A 26 -6.30 -8.76 -6.77
N ARG A 27 -5.63 -9.84 -7.19
CA ARG A 27 -5.33 -10.98 -6.31
C ARG A 27 -4.58 -10.55 -5.05
N ARG A 28 -3.50 -9.77 -5.19
CA ARG A 28 -2.74 -9.24 -4.05
C ARG A 28 -3.58 -8.32 -3.15
N SER A 29 -4.49 -7.54 -3.75
CA SER A 29 -5.44 -6.71 -3.01
C SER A 29 -6.36 -7.57 -2.15
N ILE A 30 -6.85 -8.69 -2.67
CA ILE A 30 -7.69 -9.64 -1.93
C ILE A 30 -6.90 -10.35 -0.82
N GLU A 31 -5.67 -10.78 -1.10
CA GLU A 31 -4.79 -11.42 -0.11
C GLU A 31 -4.52 -10.51 1.09
N SER A 32 -4.28 -9.22 0.85
CA SER A 32 -4.03 -8.23 1.90
C SER A 32 -5.29 -7.53 2.44
N LEU A 33 -6.47 -7.83 1.87
CA LEU A 33 -7.76 -7.25 2.24
C LEU A 33 -8.06 -7.55 3.71
N ARG A 34 -8.27 -6.48 4.47
CA ARG A 34 -8.56 -6.51 5.92
C ARG A 34 -9.58 -5.44 6.29
N THR A 35 -10.29 -5.65 7.38
CA THR A 35 -11.22 -4.68 7.98
C THR A 35 -10.77 -4.34 9.40
N ALA A 36 -11.49 -3.47 10.10
CA ALA A 36 -11.17 -3.16 11.49
C ALA A 36 -11.26 -4.38 12.42
N SER A 37 -12.11 -5.35 12.09
CA SER A 37 -12.39 -6.54 12.90
C SER A 37 -11.79 -7.83 12.33
N ILE A 38 -11.39 -7.84 11.05
CA ILE A 38 -10.95 -9.05 10.34
C ILE A 38 -9.53 -8.84 9.82
N GLN A 39 -8.66 -9.79 10.16
CA GLN A 39 -7.28 -9.88 9.68
C GLN A 39 -7.23 -10.07 8.16
N PRO A 40 -6.04 -9.99 7.52
CA PRO A 40 -5.89 -10.19 6.08
C PRO A 40 -6.56 -11.46 5.53
N SER A 41 -6.87 -11.46 4.23
CA SER A 41 -7.70 -12.46 3.54
C SER A 41 -9.18 -12.45 3.97
N ALA A 42 -9.74 -11.26 4.17
CA ALA A 42 -11.09 -11.05 4.68
C ALA A 42 -12.24 -11.30 3.67
N LEU A 43 -11.96 -11.73 2.43
CA LEU A 43 -12.99 -11.83 1.38
C LEU A 43 -14.16 -12.74 1.75
N ARG A 44 -13.90 -13.97 2.23
CA ARG A 44 -14.98 -14.91 2.60
C ARG A 44 -15.89 -14.36 3.70
N PRO A 45 -15.37 -13.92 4.87
CA PRO A 45 -16.21 -13.29 5.89
C PRO A 45 -17.02 -12.09 5.40
N ILE A 46 -16.46 -11.26 4.52
CA ILE A 46 -17.16 -10.12 3.92
C ILE A 46 -18.32 -10.60 3.04
N LEU A 47 -18.09 -11.60 2.19
CA LEU A 47 -19.12 -12.19 1.34
C LEU A 47 -20.24 -12.83 2.17
N ASP A 48 -19.90 -13.57 3.22
CA ASP A 48 -20.87 -14.22 4.10
C ASP A 48 -21.74 -13.19 4.84
N ALA A 49 -21.11 -12.16 5.42
CA ALA A 49 -21.83 -11.09 6.11
C ALA A 49 -22.74 -10.30 5.14
N TRP A 50 -22.26 -10.03 3.93
CA TRP A 50 -23.03 -9.36 2.90
C TRP A 50 -24.23 -10.19 2.45
N LEU A 51 -24.03 -11.49 2.16
CA LEU A 51 -25.11 -12.38 1.73
C LEU A 51 -26.18 -12.53 2.81
N PHE A 52 -25.79 -12.56 4.09
CA PHE A 52 -26.76 -12.55 5.19
C PHE A 52 -27.68 -11.31 5.13
N THR A 53 -27.13 -10.12 4.88
CA THR A 53 -27.93 -8.89 4.69
C THR A 53 -28.83 -8.98 3.46
N VAL A 54 -28.35 -9.51 2.34
CA VAL A 54 -29.16 -9.71 1.13
C VAL A 54 -30.33 -10.66 1.39
N GLU A 55 -30.12 -11.72 2.18
CA GLU A 55 -31.15 -12.68 2.54
C GLU A 55 -32.22 -12.09 3.46
N ASP A 56 -31.81 -11.29 4.45
CA ASP A 56 -32.74 -10.54 5.32
C ASP A 56 -33.58 -9.54 4.51
N ASP A 57 -32.96 -8.78 3.60
CA ASP A 57 -33.67 -7.84 2.73
C ASP A 57 -34.69 -8.53 1.81
N ALA A 58 -34.33 -9.71 1.28
CA ALA A 58 -35.23 -10.52 0.45
C ALA A 58 -36.43 -11.01 1.26
N GLN A 59 -36.20 -11.47 2.49
CA GLN A 59 -37.25 -11.90 3.41
C GLN A 59 -38.19 -10.74 3.77
N GLN A 60 -37.64 -9.55 4.06
CA GLN A 60 -38.43 -8.36 4.38
C GLN A 60 -39.28 -7.87 3.19
N GLN A 61 -38.76 -8.01 1.96
CA GLN A 61 -39.45 -7.61 0.73
C GLN A 61 -40.38 -8.71 0.17
N GLY A 62 -40.32 -9.93 0.70
CA GLY A 62 -41.12 -11.06 0.21
C GLY A 62 -40.75 -11.50 -1.21
N VAL A 63 -39.47 -11.37 -1.58
CA VAL A 63 -38.95 -11.74 -2.91
C VAL A 63 -37.84 -12.78 -2.78
N GLU A 64 -37.53 -13.46 -3.89
CA GLU A 64 -36.38 -14.37 -3.93
C GLU A 64 -35.05 -13.59 -3.80
N VAL A 65 -34.08 -14.18 -3.10
CA VAL A 65 -32.75 -13.59 -2.85
C VAL A 65 -32.04 -13.20 -4.16
N ASP A 66 -32.23 -14.01 -5.20
CA ASP A 66 -31.63 -13.78 -6.52
C ASP A 66 -32.12 -12.47 -7.16
N VAL A 67 -33.35 -12.03 -6.86
CA VAL A 67 -33.88 -10.73 -7.31
C VAL A 67 -33.12 -9.57 -6.67
N ILE A 68 -32.79 -9.67 -5.38
CA ILE A 68 -32.00 -8.66 -4.68
C ILE A 68 -30.56 -8.64 -5.23
N LEU A 69 -29.96 -9.82 -5.42
CA LEU A 69 -28.61 -9.94 -6.00
C LEU A 69 -28.53 -9.33 -7.40
N GLU A 70 -29.50 -9.60 -8.27
CA GLU A 70 -29.55 -9.03 -9.61
C GLU A 70 -29.66 -7.51 -9.57
N ARG A 71 -30.53 -6.96 -8.71
CA ARG A 71 -30.66 -5.50 -8.53
C ARG A 71 -29.36 -4.87 -8.04
N ARG A 72 -28.73 -5.45 -7.01
CA ARG A 72 -27.50 -4.90 -6.39
C ARG A 72 -26.27 -5.01 -7.29
N LEU A 73 -26.20 -6.04 -8.12
CA LEU A 73 -25.06 -6.30 -8.98
C LEU A 73 -25.31 -5.93 -10.46
N THR A 74 -26.37 -5.17 -10.77
CA THR A 74 -26.70 -4.80 -12.17
C THR A 74 -25.54 -4.09 -12.87
N GLU A 75 -24.93 -3.09 -12.22
CA GLU A 75 -23.79 -2.36 -12.80
C GLU A 75 -22.55 -3.26 -12.93
N VAL A 76 -22.29 -4.09 -11.91
CA VAL A 76 -21.19 -5.07 -11.94
C VAL A 76 -21.38 -6.06 -13.10
N ALA A 77 -22.61 -6.52 -13.35
CA ALA A 77 -22.93 -7.45 -14.42
C ALA A 77 -22.63 -6.88 -15.82
N ALA A 78 -22.76 -5.57 -16.00
CA ALA A 78 -22.47 -4.90 -17.28
C ALA A 78 -20.97 -4.95 -17.64
N HIS A 79 -20.08 -4.97 -16.64
CA HIS A 79 -18.63 -4.94 -16.82
C HIS A 79 -17.95 -6.29 -16.56
N ALA A 80 -18.48 -7.09 -15.63
CA ALA A 80 -17.98 -8.39 -15.23
C ALA A 80 -19.14 -9.36 -14.94
N PRO A 81 -19.85 -9.86 -15.98
CA PRO A 81 -21.02 -10.72 -15.81
C PRO A 81 -20.72 -12.04 -15.08
N VAL A 82 -19.45 -12.48 -15.10
CA VAL A 82 -19.00 -13.69 -14.41
C VAL A 82 -18.97 -13.50 -12.89
N PHE A 83 -18.80 -12.27 -12.38
CA PHE A 83 -18.77 -11.98 -10.95
C PHE A 83 -20.12 -12.27 -10.27
N PRO A 84 -21.27 -11.71 -10.71
CA PRO A 84 -22.58 -12.06 -10.13
C PRO A 84 -22.96 -13.53 -10.30
N MET A 85 -22.51 -14.17 -11.39
CA MET A 85 -22.70 -15.61 -11.58
C MET A 85 -21.95 -16.43 -10.53
N ALA A 86 -20.70 -16.06 -10.23
CA ALA A 86 -19.92 -16.68 -9.18
C ALA A 86 -20.50 -16.45 -7.78
N ILE A 87 -21.00 -15.24 -7.47
CA ILE A 87 -21.71 -14.96 -6.21
C ILE A 87 -22.92 -15.87 -6.01
N ARG A 88 -23.77 -16.02 -7.04
CA ARG A 88 -24.95 -16.91 -6.98
C ARG A 88 -24.55 -18.38 -6.80
N ALA A 89 -23.50 -18.81 -7.50
CA ALA A 89 -22.97 -20.16 -7.34
C ALA A 89 -22.39 -20.40 -5.94
N TYR A 90 -21.69 -19.40 -5.38
CA TYR A 90 -21.15 -19.45 -4.02
C TYR A 90 -22.27 -19.60 -2.99
N ARG A 91 -23.30 -18.75 -3.06
CA ARG A 91 -24.48 -18.84 -2.19
C ARG A 91 -25.13 -20.23 -2.25
N ARG A 92 -25.33 -20.78 -3.46
CA ARG A 92 -25.90 -22.12 -3.62
C ARG A 92 -25.03 -23.20 -2.97
N MET A 93 -23.71 -23.14 -3.15
CA MET A 93 -22.78 -24.10 -2.52
C MET A 93 -22.84 -24.03 -0.99
N VAL A 94 -22.92 -22.82 -0.43
CA VAL A 94 -23.11 -22.63 1.03
C VAL A 94 -24.43 -23.24 1.50
N ALA A 95 -25.54 -22.98 0.79
CA ALA A 95 -26.85 -23.53 1.13
C ALA A 95 -26.91 -25.08 1.03
N GLU A 96 -26.14 -25.67 0.12
CA GLU A 96 -26.00 -27.12 -0.05
C GLU A 96 -25.02 -27.76 0.94
N GLY A 97 -24.31 -26.97 1.76
CA GLY A 97 -23.26 -27.45 2.67
C GLY A 97 -21.96 -27.87 1.99
N ASP A 98 -21.75 -27.50 0.72
CA ASP A 98 -20.52 -27.76 -0.04
C ASP A 98 -19.43 -26.73 0.31
N ASN A 99 -18.81 -26.91 1.47
CA ASN A 99 -17.77 -26.00 1.95
C ASN A 99 -16.54 -26.00 1.02
N ASP A 100 -16.11 -27.15 0.50
CA ASP A 100 -14.94 -27.25 -0.37
C ASP A 100 -15.15 -26.50 -1.69
N GLY A 101 -16.34 -26.64 -2.29
CA GLY A 101 -16.73 -25.89 -3.48
C GLY A 101 -16.83 -24.39 -3.21
N ALA A 102 -17.44 -24.00 -2.09
CA ALA A 102 -17.56 -22.62 -1.67
C ALA A 102 -16.18 -21.96 -1.47
N ASP A 103 -15.26 -22.62 -0.77
CA ASP A 103 -13.89 -22.15 -0.55
C ASP A 103 -13.10 -22.04 -1.86
N GLY A 104 -13.22 -23.04 -2.74
CA GLY A 104 -12.61 -22.98 -4.07
C GLY A 104 -13.14 -21.82 -4.90
N LEU A 105 -14.42 -21.48 -4.77
CA LEU A 105 -15.04 -20.40 -5.51
C LEU A 105 -14.68 -19.01 -4.93
N VAL A 106 -14.53 -18.88 -3.62
CA VAL A 106 -13.94 -17.68 -3.01
C VAL A 106 -12.51 -17.49 -3.48
N ALA A 107 -11.70 -18.55 -3.50
CA ALA A 107 -10.33 -18.46 -4.01
C ALA A 107 -10.31 -17.98 -5.47
N TRP A 108 -11.23 -18.46 -6.30
CA TRP A 108 -11.38 -18.00 -7.68
C TRP A 108 -11.84 -16.55 -7.78
N LEU A 109 -12.85 -16.15 -6.99
CA LEU A 109 -13.31 -14.76 -6.89
C LEU A 109 -12.20 -13.82 -6.41
N GLY A 110 -11.28 -14.34 -5.61
CA GLY A 110 -10.07 -13.66 -5.14
C GLY A 110 -8.93 -13.62 -6.16
N GLY A 111 -9.11 -14.16 -7.37
CA GLY A 111 -8.10 -14.14 -8.43
C GLY A 111 -7.00 -15.20 -8.28
N GLN A 112 -7.20 -16.25 -7.48
CA GLN A 112 -6.23 -17.34 -7.36
C GLN A 112 -6.13 -18.13 -8.68
N PRO A 113 -4.92 -18.33 -9.25
CA PRO A 113 -4.73 -18.92 -10.58
C PRO A 113 -4.93 -20.44 -10.60
N HIS A 114 -4.92 -21.09 -9.44
CA HIS A 114 -4.91 -22.55 -9.32
C HIS A 114 -6.15 -23.06 -8.59
N VAL A 115 -7.31 -22.85 -9.21
CA VAL A 115 -8.58 -23.39 -8.70
C VAL A 115 -9.02 -24.60 -9.53
N ALA A 116 -9.47 -25.64 -8.84
CA ALA A 116 -9.91 -26.89 -9.45
C ALA A 116 -10.98 -26.65 -10.54
N ALA A 117 -10.80 -27.27 -11.70
CA ALA A 117 -11.73 -27.14 -12.82
C ALA A 117 -13.14 -27.65 -12.49
N SER A 118 -13.27 -28.59 -11.54
CA SER A 118 -14.56 -29.08 -11.03
C SER A 118 -15.37 -27.97 -10.37
N VAL A 119 -14.74 -27.13 -9.54
CA VAL A 119 -15.38 -25.99 -8.86
C VAL A 119 -15.88 -24.98 -9.89
N LYS A 120 -15.01 -24.58 -10.83
CA LYS A 120 -15.38 -23.66 -11.92
C LYS A 120 -16.54 -24.20 -12.76
N ARG A 121 -16.49 -25.49 -13.14
CA ARG A 121 -17.55 -26.14 -13.91
C ARG A 121 -18.89 -26.16 -13.17
N ARG A 122 -18.89 -26.46 -11.87
CA ARG A 122 -20.11 -26.45 -11.03
C ARG A 122 -20.71 -25.04 -10.91
N ALA A 123 -19.87 -24.01 -10.96
CA ALA A 123 -20.30 -22.61 -10.99
C ALA A 123 -20.67 -22.09 -12.38
N GLY A 124 -20.53 -22.90 -13.45
CA GLY A 124 -20.78 -22.46 -14.83
C GLY A 124 -19.71 -21.52 -15.39
N ILE A 125 -18.56 -21.42 -14.72
CA ILE A 125 -17.48 -20.49 -15.03
C ILE A 125 -16.52 -21.11 -16.05
N LYS A 126 -16.07 -20.29 -17.00
CA LYS A 126 -15.04 -20.64 -17.98
C LYS A 126 -13.84 -19.71 -17.81
N GLY A 127 -12.64 -20.29 -17.81
CA GLY A 127 -11.39 -19.54 -17.71
C GLY A 127 -11.02 -19.13 -16.28
N ASP A 128 -9.98 -18.32 -16.20
CA ASP A 128 -9.46 -17.70 -14.98
C ASP A 128 -9.61 -16.18 -15.09
N LEU A 129 -9.42 -15.47 -13.98
CA LEU A 129 -9.43 -14.01 -13.99
C LEU A 129 -8.29 -13.49 -14.87
N ASP A 130 -8.63 -12.63 -15.83
CA ASP A 130 -7.67 -11.97 -16.71
C ASP A 130 -7.60 -10.47 -16.44
N HIS A 131 -6.68 -9.80 -17.14
CA HIS A 131 -6.47 -8.36 -17.05
C HIS A 131 -7.75 -7.55 -17.32
N TYR A 132 -8.60 -7.98 -18.25
CA TYR A 132 -9.79 -7.25 -18.67
C TYR A 132 -10.91 -7.34 -17.64
N LEU A 133 -11.04 -8.48 -16.96
CA LEU A 133 -12.04 -8.69 -15.93
C LEU A 133 -11.63 -8.13 -14.56
N ALA A 134 -10.33 -7.95 -14.29
CA ALA A 134 -9.82 -7.54 -12.99
C ALA A 134 -10.46 -6.24 -12.46
N LEU A 135 -10.62 -5.22 -13.31
CA LEU A 135 -11.26 -3.96 -12.91
C LEU A 135 -12.76 -4.13 -12.65
N GLY A 136 -13.44 -4.97 -13.42
CA GLY A 136 -14.84 -5.31 -13.16
C GLY A 136 -15.02 -6.09 -11.86
N PHE A 137 -14.05 -6.94 -11.50
CA PHE A 137 -14.01 -7.63 -10.21
C PHE A 137 -13.75 -6.67 -9.05
N LEU A 138 -12.90 -5.65 -9.23
CA LEU A 138 -12.74 -4.58 -8.27
C LEU A 138 -14.06 -3.80 -8.05
N ARG A 139 -14.83 -3.53 -9.10
CA ARG A 139 -16.20 -2.96 -8.96
C ARG A 139 -17.11 -3.87 -8.15
N GLY A 140 -17.07 -5.17 -8.44
CA GLY A 140 -17.80 -6.18 -7.68
C GLY A 140 -17.46 -6.14 -6.19
N LEU A 141 -16.18 -6.11 -5.86
CA LEU A 141 -15.70 -5.99 -4.48
C LEU A 141 -16.20 -4.70 -3.80
N LEU A 142 -16.13 -3.56 -4.50
CA LEU A 142 -16.60 -2.27 -3.96
C LEU A 142 -18.11 -2.29 -3.68
N ALA A 143 -18.90 -2.85 -4.59
CA ALA A 143 -20.35 -3.00 -4.41
C ALA A 143 -20.68 -3.89 -3.19
N VAL A 144 -19.98 -5.01 -3.03
CA VAL A 144 -20.10 -5.90 -1.87
C VAL A 144 -19.71 -5.17 -0.58
N LEU A 145 -18.57 -4.46 -0.56
CA LEU A 145 -18.10 -3.74 0.62
C LEU A 145 -19.10 -2.66 1.07
N ALA A 146 -19.59 -1.85 0.11
CA ALA A 146 -20.55 -0.79 0.38
C ALA A 146 -21.83 -1.35 1.04
N ASP A 147 -22.36 -2.43 0.48
CA ASP A 147 -23.60 -3.04 0.97
C ASP A 147 -23.38 -3.90 2.23
N ALA A 148 -22.16 -4.34 2.51
CA ALA A 148 -21.74 -4.97 3.77
C ALA A 148 -21.52 -3.95 4.92
N GLY A 149 -21.76 -2.66 4.69
CA GLY A 149 -21.62 -1.61 5.70
C GLY A 149 -20.20 -1.04 5.83
N HIS A 150 -19.29 -1.36 4.91
CA HIS A 150 -18.02 -0.68 4.80
C HIS A 150 -18.16 0.55 3.89
N PRO A 151 -17.70 1.75 4.29
CA PRO A 151 -17.80 2.95 3.44
C PRO A 151 -17.05 2.88 2.11
N GLY A 152 -16.19 1.86 1.94
CA GLY A 152 -15.38 1.69 0.75
C GLY A 152 -14.09 0.91 1.01
N LEU A 153 -13.17 0.98 0.04
CA LEU A 153 -11.85 0.37 0.07
C LEU A 153 -10.76 1.45 0.00
N LEU A 154 -9.84 1.44 0.96
CA LEU A 154 -8.53 2.09 0.82
C LEU A 154 -7.59 1.07 0.17
N LEU A 155 -7.25 1.30 -1.10
CA LEU A 155 -6.26 0.51 -1.83
C LEU A 155 -4.94 1.29 -1.89
N VAL A 156 -3.90 0.74 -1.27
CA VAL A 156 -2.55 1.28 -1.30
C VAL A 156 -1.72 0.51 -2.32
N LEU A 157 -1.21 1.20 -3.34
CA LEU A 157 -0.18 0.70 -4.25
C LEU A 157 1.16 1.27 -3.80
N ASP A 158 1.97 0.42 -3.20
CA ASP A 158 3.27 0.81 -2.62
C ASP A 158 4.44 0.41 -3.51
N GLU A 159 5.55 1.12 -3.33
CA GLU A 159 6.81 0.95 -4.07
C GLU A 159 6.65 1.02 -5.60
N VAL A 160 5.80 1.93 -6.11
CA VAL A 160 5.63 2.06 -7.56
C VAL A 160 6.89 2.53 -8.29
N GLU A 161 7.86 3.09 -7.57
CA GLU A 161 9.17 3.45 -8.12
C GLU A 161 9.96 2.24 -8.64
N THR A 162 9.64 1.03 -8.20
CA THR A 162 10.25 -0.21 -8.70
C THR A 162 10.04 -0.37 -10.21
N LEU A 163 8.98 0.23 -10.76
CA LEU A 163 8.70 0.26 -12.19
C LEU A 163 9.83 0.88 -13.02
N GLN A 164 10.64 1.78 -12.44
CA GLN A 164 11.78 2.39 -13.13
C GLN A 164 12.85 1.36 -13.50
N ARG A 165 12.93 0.23 -12.78
CA ARG A 165 13.90 -0.86 -13.02
C ARG A 165 13.40 -1.88 -14.05
N VAL A 166 12.11 -1.85 -14.37
CA VAL A 166 11.47 -2.77 -15.32
C VAL A 166 11.82 -2.38 -16.77
N ARG A 167 11.87 -3.38 -17.66
CA ARG A 167 12.05 -3.17 -19.11
C ARG A 167 11.04 -2.16 -19.67
N SER A 168 11.47 -1.40 -20.68
CA SER A 168 10.73 -0.26 -21.22
C SER A 168 9.30 -0.60 -21.69
N ASP A 169 9.09 -1.76 -22.31
CA ASP A 169 7.79 -2.22 -22.80
C ASP A 169 6.82 -2.51 -21.65
N ALA A 170 7.26 -3.24 -20.63
CA ALA A 170 6.47 -3.56 -19.45
C ALA A 170 6.22 -2.33 -18.57
N ARG A 171 7.19 -1.41 -18.48
CA ARG A 171 7.03 -0.12 -17.81
C ARG A 171 5.99 0.75 -18.49
N ALA A 172 6.01 0.87 -19.82
CA ALA A 172 5.00 1.63 -20.56
C ALA A 172 3.58 1.07 -20.35
N LYS A 173 3.43 -0.26 -20.29
CA LYS A 173 2.15 -0.90 -19.95
C LYS A 173 1.74 -0.62 -18.51
N ALA A 174 2.67 -0.65 -17.56
CA ALA A 174 2.40 -0.37 -16.15
C ALA A 174 1.93 1.08 -15.93
N LEU A 175 2.59 2.06 -16.56
CA LEU A 175 2.15 3.46 -16.53
C LEU A 175 0.76 3.63 -17.14
N ASN A 176 0.45 2.93 -18.24
CA ASN A 176 -0.89 2.94 -18.83
C ASN A 176 -1.95 2.30 -17.91
N ALA A 177 -1.61 1.22 -17.21
CA ALA A 177 -2.50 0.61 -16.22
C ALA A 177 -2.77 1.58 -15.04
N LEU A 178 -1.75 2.31 -14.58
CA LEU A 178 -1.91 3.34 -13.56
C LEU A 178 -2.80 4.49 -14.05
N ARG A 179 -2.59 4.96 -15.29
CA ARG A 179 -3.46 5.95 -15.94
C ARG A 179 -4.92 5.49 -15.97
N GLN A 180 -5.15 4.24 -16.36
CA GLN A 180 -6.49 3.67 -16.40
C GLN A 180 -7.13 3.64 -15.01
N LEU A 181 -6.41 3.21 -13.96
CA LEU A 181 -6.93 3.25 -12.60
C LEU A 181 -7.29 4.68 -12.14
N VAL A 182 -6.45 5.67 -12.46
CA VAL A 182 -6.73 7.08 -12.15
C VAL A 182 -7.96 7.58 -12.90
N ASP A 183 -8.08 7.26 -14.19
CA ASP A 183 -9.26 7.61 -15.01
C ASP A 183 -10.55 7.02 -14.43
N GLU A 184 -10.55 5.73 -14.08
CA GLU A 184 -11.73 5.07 -13.50
C GLU A 184 -12.13 5.66 -12.13
N VAL A 185 -11.16 6.05 -11.30
CA VAL A 185 -11.46 6.78 -10.05
C VAL A 185 -12.04 8.17 -10.35
N HIS A 186 -11.44 8.90 -11.29
CA HIS A 186 -11.86 10.25 -11.65
C HIS A 186 -13.27 10.28 -12.25
N ASP A 187 -13.58 9.35 -13.15
CA ASP A 187 -14.87 9.24 -13.84
C ASP A 187 -15.99 8.73 -12.92
N GLY A 188 -15.69 8.41 -11.65
CA GLY A 188 -16.67 7.97 -10.66
C GLY A 188 -17.10 6.51 -10.82
N HIS A 189 -16.35 5.74 -11.61
CA HIS A 189 -16.61 4.34 -11.90
C HIS A 189 -16.29 3.38 -10.74
N PHE A 190 -15.48 3.83 -9.77
CA PHE A 190 -15.15 3.08 -8.56
C PHE A 190 -15.66 3.81 -7.31
N PRO A 191 -16.99 3.90 -7.11
CA PRO A 191 -17.55 4.54 -5.92
C PRO A 191 -17.04 3.84 -4.65
N GLY A 192 -16.58 4.62 -3.68
CA GLY A 192 -16.01 4.12 -2.43
C GLY A 192 -14.54 3.67 -2.52
N LEU A 193 -13.89 3.73 -3.69
CA LEU A 193 -12.46 3.49 -3.78
C LEU A 193 -11.67 4.75 -3.41
N TYR A 194 -10.77 4.62 -2.43
CA TYR A 194 -9.68 5.55 -2.21
C TYR A 194 -8.38 4.90 -2.65
N LEU A 195 -7.84 5.35 -3.77
CA LEU A 195 -6.56 4.89 -4.30
C LEU A 195 -5.42 5.75 -3.73
N LEU A 196 -4.50 5.14 -2.99
CA LEU A 196 -3.28 5.76 -2.51
C LEU A 196 -2.09 5.13 -3.24
N ILE A 197 -1.29 5.96 -3.91
CA ILE A 197 -0.08 5.51 -4.60
C ILE A 197 1.12 6.13 -3.90
N THR A 198 2.07 5.29 -3.46
CA THR A 198 3.27 5.74 -2.77
C THR A 198 4.50 5.42 -3.61
N GLY A 199 5.41 6.38 -3.69
CA GLY A 199 6.70 6.18 -4.33
C GLY A 199 7.65 7.36 -4.12
N THR A 200 8.86 7.23 -4.64
CA THR A 200 9.91 8.26 -4.50
C THR A 200 9.73 9.42 -5.49
N PRO A 201 10.26 10.63 -5.21
CA PRO A 201 10.23 11.76 -6.15
C PRO A 201 10.79 11.42 -7.53
N ALA A 202 11.81 10.56 -7.61
CA ALA A 202 12.35 10.07 -8.88
C ALA A 202 11.31 9.39 -9.78
N PHE A 203 10.29 8.72 -9.21
CA PHE A 203 9.19 8.16 -9.98
C PHE A 203 8.18 9.21 -10.45
N PHE A 204 7.92 10.25 -9.65
CA PHE A 204 6.93 11.27 -10.01
C PHE A 204 7.49 12.32 -10.99
N GLU A 205 8.77 12.64 -10.88
CA GLU A 205 9.42 13.75 -11.60
C GLU A 205 10.50 13.28 -12.59
N GLY A 206 11.06 12.08 -12.38
CA GLY A 206 12.18 11.58 -13.15
C GLY A 206 11.80 11.10 -14.55
N ARG A 207 12.79 11.14 -15.46
CA ARG A 207 12.64 10.76 -16.88
C ARG A 207 12.22 9.32 -17.12
N GLN A 208 12.35 8.44 -16.13
CA GLN A 208 11.95 7.03 -16.22
C GLN A 208 10.65 6.72 -15.46
N GLY A 209 10.02 7.74 -14.89
CA GLY A 209 8.79 7.62 -14.12
C GLY A 209 7.56 8.09 -14.88
N ILE A 210 6.62 8.73 -14.17
CA ILE A 210 5.36 9.26 -14.69
C ILE A 210 5.51 10.14 -15.95
N PRO A 211 6.52 11.02 -16.08
CA PRO A 211 6.70 11.85 -17.28
C PRO A 211 6.86 11.07 -18.59
N LEU A 212 7.19 9.77 -18.56
CA LEU A 212 7.21 8.92 -19.75
C LEU A 212 5.83 8.76 -20.41
N LEU A 213 4.76 8.95 -19.65
CA LEU A 213 3.39 8.88 -20.13
C LEU A 213 2.71 10.23 -19.89
N PRO A 214 2.78 11.18 -20.85
CA PRO A 214 2.17 12.51 -20.73
C PRO A 214 0.73 12.52 -20.19
N PRO A 215 -0.21 11.68 -20.67
CA PRO A 215 -1.58 11.74 -20.14
C PRO A 215 -1.67 11.37 -18.65
N LEU A 216 -0.80 10.50 -18.13
CA LEU A 216 -0.74 10.24 -16.69
C LEU A 216 -0.11 11.41 -15.93
N ALA A 217 0.96 11.98 -16.49
CA ALA A 217 1.64 13.13 -15.91
C ALA A 217 0.71 14.33 -15.75
N ASP A 218 -0.11 14.62 -16.76
CA ASP A 218 -1.07 15.73 -16.72
C ASP A 218 -2.11 15.55 -15.60
N ARG A 219 -2.59 14.32 -15.38
CA ARG A 219 -3.59 14.00 -14.34
C ARG A 219 -3.05 14.13 -12.93
N LEU A 220 -1.78 13.76 -12.75
CA LEU A 220 -1.11 13.76 -11.46
C LEU A 220 -0.33 15.06 -11.21
N HIS A 221 -0.27 15.96 -12.19
CA HIS A 221 0.47 17.21 -12.07
C HIS A 221 0.03 17.99 -10.82
N THR A 222 1.01 18.42 -10.04
CA THR A 222 0.79 19.18 -8.81
C THR A 222 1.86 20.25 -8.70
N GLU A 223 1.44 21.51 -8.57
CA GLU A 223 2.34 22.60 -8.25
C GLU A 223 2.50 22.70 -6.74
N PHE A 224 3.67 22.30 -6.23
CA PHE A 224 3.98 22.44 -4.81
C PHE A 224 4.33 23.89 -4.47
N ALA A 225 3.91 24.33 -3.28
CA ALA A 225 4.25 25.65 -2.78
C ALA A 225 5.75 25.72 -2.46
N LYS A 226 6.29 26.94 -2.54
CA LYS A 226 7.68 27.23 -2.13
C LYS A 226 7.95 26.82 -0.68
N ASP A 227 6.98 27.07 0.20
CA ASP A 227 7.00 26.60 1.59
C ASP A 227 6.02 25.42 1.70
N PRO A 228 6.51 24.19 2.01
CA PRO A 228 5.69 22.98 2.09
C PRO A 228 4.50 23.07 3.05
N ARG A 229 4.53 23.99 4.02
CA ARG A 229 3.42 24.21 4.95
C ARG A 229 2.16 24.71 4.27
N PHE A 230 2.28 25.28 3.07
CA PHE A 230 1.17 25.78 2.26
C PHE A 230 0.83 24.86 1.08
N ASP A 231 1.40 23.66 1.02
CA ASP A 231 1.01 22.66 0.01
C ASP A 231 -0.49 22.34 0.14
N ASN A 232 -1.21 22.26 -0.99
CA ASN A 232 -2.64 22.01 -1.00
C ASN A 232 -2.91 20.53 -0.67
N PRO A 233 -3.56 20.19 0.47
CA PRO A 233 -3.80 18.81 0.85
C PRO A 233 -4.88 18.11 -0.01
N ARG A 234 -5.54 18.85 -0.92
CA ARG A 234 -6.50 18.31 -1.89
C ARG A 234 -5.89 18.10 -3.28
N ALA A 235 -4.60 18.39 -3.46
CA ALA A 235 -3.93 18.14 -4.72
C ALA A 235 -3.78 16.62 -4.98
N PRO A 236 -3.60 16.20 -6.25
CA PRO A 236 -3.38 14.79 -6.59
C PRO A 236 -2.13 14.18 -5.93
N GLN A 237 -1.12 14.99 -5.64
CA GLN A 237 0.09 14.57 -4.93
C GLN A 237 0.22 15.25 -3.58
N LEU A 238 0.71 14.50 -2.60
CA LEU A 238 1.10 15.00 -1.28
C LEU A 238 2.60 14.81 -1.10
N ARG A 239 3.33 15.91 -0.95
CA ARG A 239 4.76 15.87 -0.65
C ARG A 239 4.97 15.56 0.82
N LEU A 240 5.69 14.47 1.10
CA LEU A 240 6.18 14.17 2.44
C LEU A 240 7.49 14.91 2.66
N THR A 241 7.53 15.80 3.65
CA THR A 241 8.78 16.47 4.04
C THR A 241 9.70 15.50 4.75
N GLY A 242 11.01 15.64 4.54
CA GLY A 242 12.01 14.91 5.31
C GLY A 242 11.93 15.17 6.82
N PHE A 243 12.70 14.40 7.58
CA PHE A 243 12.81 14.61 9.01
C PHE A 243 13.67 15.85 9.28
N ASP A 244 13.16 16.74 10.13
CA ASP A 244 13.95 17.77 10.77
C ASP A 244 14.68 17.20 11.99
N GLN A 245 15.54 18.02 12.60
CA GLN A 245 16.33 17.62 13.75
C GLN A 245 15.45 17.17 14.92
N ASP A 246 14.37 17.89 15.20
CA ASP A 246 13.47 17.57 16.32
C ASP A 246 12.78 16.21 16.12
N ARG A 247 12.30 15.93 14.91
CA ARG A 247 11.71 14.63 14.55
C ARG A 247 12.73 13.49 14.60
N LEU A 248 13.99 13.73 14.27
CA LEU A 248 15.04 12.72 14.42
C LEU A 248 15.37 12.42 15.87
N ILE A 249 15.43 13.44 16.72
CA ILE A 249 15.64 13.27 18.16
C ILE A 249 14.46 12.49 18.73
N GLU A 250 13.23 12.83 18.36
CA GLU A 250 12.04 12.09 18.77
C GLU A 250 12.09 10.62 18.29
N LEU A 251 12.42 10.39 17.02
CA LEU A 251 12.56 9.06 16.44
C LEU A 251 13.63 8.25 17.18
N GLY A 252 14.82 8.84 17.38
CA GLY A 252 15.95 8.19 18.05
C GLY A 252 15.63 7.86 19.51
N THR A 253 14.95 8.77 20.21
CA THR A 253 14.50 8.56 21.59
C THR A 253 13.51 7.39 21.67
N ARG A 254 12.52 7.35 20.78
CA ARG A 254 11.54 6.25 20.73
C ARG A 254 12.20 4.90 20.42
N VAL A 255 13.13 4.87 19.46
CA VAL A 255 13.85 3.64 19.10
C VAL A 255 14.78 3.19 20.21
N ARG A 256 15.53 4.10 20.83
CA ARG A 256 16.34 3.78 22.02
C ARG A 256 15.48 3.19 23.13
N ASN A 257 14.34 3.80 23.45
CA ASN A 257 13.47 3.31 24.52
C ASN A 257 12.89 1.92 24.19
N LEU A 258 12.58 1.64 22.92
CA LEU A 258 12.18 0.31 22.47
C LEU A 258 13.33 -0.69 22.62
N TYR A 259 14.54 -0.30 22.21
CA TYR A 259 15.75 -1.11 22.31
C TYR A 259 16.05 -1.50 23.78
N ILE A 260 16.01 -0.53 24.69
CA ILE A 260 16.22 -0.71 26.13
C ILE A 260 15.25 -1.76 26.73
N GLY A 261 14.02 -1.83 26.23
CA GLY A 261 13.03 -2.81 26.69
C GLY A 261 13.37 -4.27 26.39
N GLY A 262 14.35 -4.53 25.52
CA GLY A 262 14.74 -5.87 25.07
C GLY A 262 16.12 -6.35 25.54
N VAL A 263 16.89 -5.53 26.26
CA VAL A 263 18.29 -5.87 26.61
C VAL A 263 18.46 -6.35 28.06
N PRO A 264 19.52 -7.12 28.37
CA PRO A 264 19.77 -7.63 29.73
C PRO A 264 20.13 -6.56 30.76
N ASP A 265 20.82 -5.49 30.36
CA ASP A 265 21.18 -4.34 31.22
C ASP A 265 20.61 -3.01 30.67
N PRO A 266 19.31 -2.74 30.90
CA PRO A 266 18.65 -1.50 30.51
C PRO A 266 19.28 -0.24 31.13
N GLU A 267 19.78 -0.33 32.36
CA GLU A 267 20.29 0.81 33.10
C GLU A 267 21.58 1.34 32.50
N ARG A 268 22.49 0.44 32.07
CA ARG A 268 23.71 0.85 31.38
C ARG A 268 23.39 1.60 30.09
N VAL A 269 22.55 1.02 29.23
CA VAL A 269 22.20 1.62 27.94
C VAL A 269 21.50 2.97 28.14
N SER A 270 20.54 3.06 29.07
CA SER A 270 19.84 4.30 29.36
C SER A 270 20.75 5.40 29.92
N ARG A 271 21.77 5.03 30.72
CA ARG A 271 22.71 5.99 31.30
C ARG A 271 23.71 6.53 30.28
N VAL A 272 24.19 5.65 29.39
CA VAL A 272 25.25 6.00 28.41
C VAL A 272 24.65 6.65 27.17
N ALA A 273 23.53 6.14 26.66
CA ALA A 273 22.78 6.72 25.55
C ALA A 273 21.64 7.63 26.04
N ASP A 274 21.95 8.60 26.90
CA ASP A 274 20.97 9.55 27.43
C ASP A 274 20.35 10.46 26.35
N ASP A 275 19.39 11.29 26.72
CA ASP A 275 18.73 12.21 25.77
C ASP A 275 19.72 13.21 25.15
N ALA A 276 20.75 13.59 25.91
CA ALA A 276 21.82 14.44 25.41
C ALA A 276 22.66 13.73 24.32
N PHE A 277 22.92 12.43 24.49
CA PHE A 277 23.60 11.63 23.47
C PHE A 277 22.76 11.57 22.20
N VAL A 278 21.47 11.22 22.29
CA VAL A 278 20.58 11.14 21.12
C VAL A 278 20.49 12.49 20.40
N GLY A 279 20.42 13.59 21.15
CA GLY A 279 20.47 14.95 20.62
C GLY A 279 21.75 15.25 19.83
N ARG A 280 22.92 14.97 20.40
CA ARG A 280 24.21 15.16 19.73
C ARG A 280 24.37 14.23 18.53
N PHE A 281 23.92 12.99 18.65
CA PHE A 281 23.98 12.00 17.59
C PHE A 281 23.13 12.44 16.38
N ALA A 282 21.93 12.96 16.61
CA ALA A 282 21.10 13.54 15.56
C ALA A 282 21.78 14.73 14.87
N VAL A 283 22.41 15.63 15.63
CA VAL A 283 23.18 16.76 15.06
C VAL A 283 24.37 16.26 14.24
N ALA A 284 25.12 15.28 14.73
CA ALA A 284 26.29 14.74 14.03
C ALA A 284 25.89 14.08 12.70
N VAL A 285 24.84 13.26 12.69
CA VAL A 285 24.32 12.65 11.46
C VAL A 285 23.76 13.70 10.49
N ALA A 286 23.10 14.74 11.00
CA ALA A 286 22.65 15.88 10.19
C ALA A 286 23.81 16.65 9.54
N GLY A 287 24.87 16.90 10.30
CA GLY A 287 26.06 17.62 9.86
C GLY A 287 26.80 16.90 8.72
N GLU A 288 26.98 15.58 8.85
CA GLU A 288 27.59 14.74 7.81
C GLU A 288 26.79 14.69 6.50
N LEU A 289 25.49 15.01 6.55
CA LEU A 289 24.61 15.14 5.38
C LEU A 289 24.52 16.59 4.88
N GLY A 290 25.46 17.45 5.27
CA GLY A 290 25.56 18.84 4.82
C GLY A 290 24.63 19.81 5.55
N GLY A 291 24.08 19.45 6.72
CA GLY A 291 23.20 20.31 7.51
C GLY A 291 21.84 20.60 6.86
N LYS A 292 21.50 19.91 5.75
CA LYS A 292 20.26 20.09 5.01
C LYS A 292 19.13 19.26 5.64
N VAL A 293 17.94 19.86 5.68
CA VAL A 293 16.71 19.26 6.24
C VAL A 293 16.19 18.20 5.28
N GLY A 294 16.51 16.93 5.55
CA GLY A 294 16.17 15.81 4.67
C GLY A 294 16.89 14.50 5.03
N ILE A 295 17.25 14.33 6.31
CA ILE A 295 18.13 13.25 6.76
C ILE A 295 17.48 11.90 6.52
N ALA A 296 18.25 10.97 5.95
CA ALA A 296 17.86 9.58 5.71
C ALA A 296 17.54 8.87 7.03
N PRO A 297 16.25 8.68 7.41
CA PRO A 297 15.89 8.14 8.71
C PRO A 297 16.40 6.70 8.87
N ARG A 298 16.41 5.95 7.77
CA ARG A 298 16.97 4.60 7.69
C ARG A 298 18.44 4.56 8.10
N LEU A 299 19.26 5.48 7.59
CA LEU A 299 20.68 5.55 7.91
C LEU A 299 20.91 5.98 9.36
N PHE A 300 20.18 7.01 9.81
CA PHE A 300 20.21 7.47 11.20
C PHE A 300 19.89 6.32 12.16
N LEU A 301 18.80 5.59 11.92
CA LEU A 301 18.38 4.46 12.73
C LEU A 301 19.40 3.32 12.73
N ARG A 302 19.95 2.97 11.56
CA ARG A 302 20.97 1.92 11.48
C ARG A 302 22.20 2.25 12.32
N LYS A 303 22.70 3.49 12.22
CA LYS A 303 23.86 3.90 13.02
C LYS A 303 23.51 4.01 14.50
N LEU A 304 22.32 4.49 14.85
CA LEU A 304 21.88 4.56 16.24
C LEU A 304 21.84 3.16 16.86
N VAL A 305 21.24 2.18 16.19
CA VAL A 305 21.19 0.79 16.67
C VAL A 305 22.61 0.20 16.79
N ASP A 306 23.50 0.44 15.82
CA ASP A 306 24.91 0.01 15.91
C ASP A 306 25.63 0.59 17.13
N VAL A 307 25.37 1.86 17.49
CA VAL A 307 25.91 2.44 18.72
C VAL A 307 25.31 1.79 19.97
N LEU A 308 23.99 1.59 20.00
CA LEU A 308 23.31 0.97 21.12
C LEU A 308 23.78 -0.47 21.35
N ASP A 309 24.03 -1.22 20.28
CA ASP A 309 24.63 -2.56 20.32
C ASP A 309 26.04 -2.54 20.93
N LYS A 310 26.88 -1.57 20.55
CA LYS A 310 28.23 -1.44 21.13
C LYS A 310 28.19 -1.07 22.61
N ILE A 311 27.26 -0.19 22.99
CA ILE A 311 26.98 0.13 24.39
C ILE A 311 26.54 -1.13 25.13
N GLU A 312 25.66 -1.95 24.57
CA GLU A 312 25.21 -3.18 25.23
C GLU A 312 26.34 -4.22 25.37
N GLN A 313 27.14 -4.42 24.33
CA GLN A 313 28.15 -5.48 24.26
C GLN A 313 29.45 -5.16 25.03
N PHE A 314 29.87 -3.91 25.07
CA PHE A 314 31.19 -3.52 25.56
C PHE A 314 31.07 -2.61 26.79
N ALA A 315 31.41 -3.15 27.97
CA ALA A 315 31.24 -2.46 29.24
C ALA A 315 31.99 -1.11 29.31
N ASP A 316 33.15 -1.01 28.65
CA ASP A 316 34.06 0.12 28.61
C ASP A 316 33.83 1.08 27.42
N PHE A 317 32.94 0.76 26.49
CA PHE A 317 32.65 1.61 25.34
C PHE A 317 31.91 2.89 25.74
N ASP A 318 32.50 4.04 25.41
CA ASP A 318 31.92 5.38 25.57
C ASP A 318 31.63 5.98 24.18
N PRO A 319 30.35 6.09 23.76
CA PRO A 319 30.01 6.60 22.44
C PRO A 319 30.39 8.07 22.23
N TYR A 320 30.70 8.83 23.28
CA TYR A 320 31.18 10.21 23.16
C TYR A 320 32.64 10.32 22.74
N GLN A 321 33.44 9.26 22.96
CA GLN A 321 34.88 9.24 22.64
C GLN A 321 35.20 8.22 21.54
N ASP A 322 34.53 7.07 21.58
CA ASP A 322 34.88 5.89 20.80
C ASP A 322 34.05 5.75 19.52
N TYR A 323 33.03 6.61 19.32
CA TYR A 323 32.16 6.59 18.15
C TYR A 323 32.24 7.87 17.32
N GLU A 324 32.72 7.73 16.09
CA GLU A 324 32.71 8.81 15.11
C GLU A 324 31.62 8.53 14.06
N VAL A 325 30.68 9.47 13.92
CA VAL A 325 29.67 9.39 12.86
C VAL A 325 30.35 9.68 11.53
N ARG A 326 30.42 8.66 10.66
CA ARG A 326 30.87 8.80 9.28
C ARG A 326 29.86 8.19 8.33
N ILE A 327 29.52 8.88 7.25
CA ILE A 327 28.57 8.38 6.25
C ILE A 327 29.32 8.14 4.93
N ALA A 328 29.51 6.87 4.56
CA ALA A 328 30.07 6.54 3.25
C ALA A 328 28.99 6.63 2.16
N ALA A 329 29.37 7.03 0.95
CA ALA A 329 28.43 7.14 -0.18
C ALA A 329 27.70 5.81 -0.50
N ALA A 330 28.34 4.67 -0.25
CA ALA A 330 27.76 3.33 -0.43
C ALA A 330 26.68 2.98 0.62
N GLU A 331 26.60 3.71 1.72
CA GLU A 331 25.57 3.52 2.75
C GLU A 331 24.21 4.10 2.36
N LEU A 332 24.22 5.06 1.43
CA LEU A 332 23.04 5.77 0.94
C LEU A 332 22.33 4.97 -0.15
N SER A 333 21.01 4.89 -0.05
CA SER A 333 20.17 4.35 -1.13
C SER A 333 20.26 5.25 -2.37
N ASP A 334 19.81 4.74 -3.52
CA ASP A 334 19.71 5.56 -4.73
C ASP A 334 18.80 6.78 -4.51
N SER A 335 17.70 6.59 -3.76
CA SER A 335 16.75 7.66 -3.43
C SER A 335 17.34 8.71 -2.48
N GLU A 336 18.09 8.28 -1.47
CA GLU A 336 18.78 9.18 -0.54
C GLU A 336 19.89 9.97 -1.25
N ARG A 337 20.65 9.33 -2.16
CA ARG A 337 21.63 10.03 -3.00
C ARG A 337 20.98 11.06 -3.92
N ALA A 338 19.86 10.71 -4.54
CA ALA A 338 19.13 11.62 -5.41
C ALA A 338 18.58 12.82 -4.65
N ALA A 339 18.05 12.62 -3.44
CA ALA A 339 17.54 13.69 -2.58
C ALA A 339 18.65 14.67 -2.19
N LEU A 340 19.84 14.17 -1.82
CA LEU A 340 20.98 15.02 -1.47
C LEU A 340 21.47 15.86 -2.66
N ALA A 341 21.41 15.32 -3.88
CA ALA A 341 21.85 16.01 -5.10
C ALA A 341 20.82 17.02 -5.65
N ALA A 342 19.53 16.82 -5.42
CA ALA A 342 18.47 17.71 -5.94
C ALA A 342 18.50 19.11 -5.30
N ASP A 343 18.93 19.21 -4.04
CA ASP A 343 19.09 20.48 -3.31
C ASP A 343 20.39 21.24 -3.65
N ASP A 344 21.19 20.76 -4.61
CA ASP A 344 22.46 21.38 -5.06
C ASP A 344 22.33 22.13 -6.40
N VAL A 345 21.12 22.30 -6.94
CA VAL A 345 20.92 23.14 -8.14
C VAL A 345 20.64 24.58 -7.68
N PRO A 346 21.63 25.51 -7.75
CA PRO A 346 21.32 26.92 -7.65
C PRO A 346 20.41 27.30 -8.81
N LEU A 347 19.17 27.67 -8.49
CA LEU A 347 18.32 28.40 -9.42
C LEU A 347 18.87 29.83 -9.47
N ASP A 348 19.70 30.11 -10.47
CA ASP A 348 19.96 31.48 -10.91
C ASP A 348 18.60 32.05 -11.37
N LEU A 349 18.11 33.06 -10.66
CA LEU A 349 16.91 33.83 -11.01
C LEU A 349 17.26 34.97 -11.95
#